data_AF-X1IRG3-F1
#
_entry.id   AF-X1IRG3-F1
#
_cell.length_a   1.000
_cell.length_b   1.000
_cell.length_c   1.000
_cell.angle_alpha   90.00
_cell.angle_beta   90.00
_cell.angle_gamma   90.00
#
_symmetry.space_group_name_H-M   'P 1'
#
loop_
_entity.id
_entity.type
_entity.pdbx_description
1 polymer ?
#
loop_
_entity_poly.entity_id
_entity_poly.type
_entity_poly.pdbx_seq_one_letter_code
_entity_poly.pdbx_strand_id
1 'polypeptide(L)'
;MIDILNNILPYISGLYTLPWILVGLIVTVLIAKITGREKIDRVMKKIGLILLYFFVPLLLFRIFLKVDFGTEQFAFVIVTSIILIFMYILAYVFAKYKAEKYGLKKSDKQLFIKTILTNQGRSSAFIGGALLAIKAWEVPAAIFIALVGIALFFFVPFILSYMHKKETHKSDEHIIALPWYLRLYPWYLLSFVIAAIVLHGPMGVNVNWGNSEGVVFTFYTALTIPAALYYVGAGIHPRDL
;
A
#
# COMPACT_ATOMS: atom_id res chain seq x y z
N MET A 1 -12.14 2.85 28.45
CA MET A 1 -11.18 3.17 27.36
C MET A 1 -11.19 2.08 26.30
N ILE A 2 -10.98 0.82 26.67
CA ILE A 2 -11.02 -0.34 25.77
C ILE A 2 -12.39 -0.47 25.07
N ASP A 3 -13.51 -0.28 25.78
CA ASP A 3 -14.85 -0.33 25.17
C ASP A 3 -15.06 0.74 24.09
N ILE A 4 -14.47 1.93 24.28
CA ILE A 4 -14.51 3.01 23.29
C ILE A 4 -13.73 2.58 22.04
N LEU A 5 -12.55 1.97 22.21
CA LEU A 5 -11.75 1.46 21.10
C LEU A 5 -12.50 0.37 20.33
N ASN A 6 -13.14 -0.57 21.03
CA ASN A 6 -13.94 -1.63 20.43
C ASN A 6 -15.16 -1.10 19.66
N ASN A 7 -15.80 -0.04 20.16
CA ASN A 7 -16.92 0.59 19.46
C ASN A 7 -16.48 1.33 18.18
N ILE A 8 -15.26 1.88 18.17
CA ILE A 8 -14.72 2.61 17.01
C ILE A 8 -14.12 1.66 15.97
N LEU A 9 -13.55 0.52 16.41
CA LEU A 9 -12.82 -0.42 15.56
C LEU A 9 -13.54 -0.80 14.25
N PRO A 10 -14.86 -1.08 14.24
CA PRO A 10 -15.61 -1.41 13.03
C PRO A 10 -15.67 -0.27 12.00
N TYR A 11 -15.49 0.99 12.41
CA TYR A 11 -15.53 2.16 11.53
C TYR A 11 -14.18 2.53 10.93
N ILE A 12 -13.10 2.03 11.54
CA ILE A 12 -11.71 2.21 11.08
C ILE A 12 -11.12 0.92 10.51
N SER A 13 -11.93 -0.13 10.39
CA SER A 13 -11.58 -1.39 9.74
C SER A 13 -12.74 -1.87 8.86
N GLY A 14 -12.44 -2.69 7.87
CA GLY A 14 -13.45 -3.25 6.97
C GLY A 14 -14.14 -2.25 6.03
N LEU A 15 -15.36 -2.53 5.56
CA LEU A 15 -16.04 -1.76 4.51
C LEU A 15 -16.42 -0.34 4.94
N TYR A 16 -16.59 -0.10 6.24
CA TYR A 16 -16.81 1.24 6.78
C TYR A 16 -15.58 2.15 6.66
N THR A 17 -14.45 1.63 6.17
CA THR A 17 -13.29 2.45 5.83
C THR A 17 -13.44 3.18 4.50
N LEU A 18 -14.35 2.73 3.61
CA LEU A 18 -14.54 3.33 2.28
C LEU A 18 -14.94 4.82 2.29
N PRO A 19 -15.84 5.29 3.17
CA PRO A 19 -16.15 6.72 3.30
C PRO A 19 -14.94 7.60 3.57
N TRP A 20 -13.83 7.07 4.12
CA TRP A 20 -12.63 7.86 4.40
C TRP A 20 -11.92 8.35 3.13
N ILE A 21 -12.11 7.68 1.98
CA ILE A 21 -11.65 8.21 0.68
C ILE A 21 -12.40 9.51 0.36
N LEU A 22 -13.72 9.50 0.52
CA LEU A 22 -14.57 10.66 0.26
C LEU A 22 -14.26 11.80 1.23
N VAL A 23 -14.08 11.48 2.52
CA VAL A 23 -13.64 12.45 3.53
C VAL A 23 -12.28 13.04 3.13
N GLY A 24 -11.31 12.20 2.74
CA GLY A 24 -10.00 12.65 2.28
C GLY A 24 -10.07 13.59 1.08
N LEU A 25 -10.89 13.26 0.08
CA LEU A 25 -11.13 14.10 -1.08
C LEU A 25 -11.75 15.44 -0.68
N ILE A 26 -12.86 15.44 0.07
CA ILE A 26 -13.59 16.65 0.46
C ILE A 26 -12.68 17.57 1.31
N VAL A 27 -12.06 17.02 2.35
CA VAL A 27 -11.18 17.79 3.24
C VAL A 27 -10.01 18.37 2.46
N THR A 28 -9.41 17.59 1.55
CA THR A 28 -8.31 18.08 0.71
C THR A 28 -8.76 19.20 -0.22
N VAL A 29 -9.92 19.08 -0.85
CA VAL A 29 -10.47 20.15 -1.71
C VAL A 29 -10.73 21.43 -0.91
N LEU A 30 -11.29 21.31 0.29
CA LEU A 30 -11.56 22.46 1.17
C LEU A 30 -10.28 23.13 1.64
N ILE A 31 -9.31 22.36 2.12
CA ILE A 31 -8.02 22.90 2.60
C ILE A 31 -7.21 23.47 1.43
N ALA A 32 -7.29 22.87 0.24
CA ALA A 32 -6.57 23.34 -0.96
C ALA A 32 -7.01 24.74 -1.39
N LYS A 33 -8.30 25.05 -1.23
CA LYS A 33 -8.84 26.40 -1.49
C LYS A 33 -8.23 27.47 -0.60
N ILE A 34 -7.80 27.12 0.62
CA ILE A 34 -7.33 28.09 1.63
C ILE A 34 -5.80 28.19 1.63
N THR A 35 -5.11 27.06 1.56
CA THR A 35 -3.65 26.98 1.85
C THR A 35 -2.77 26.75 0.63
N GLY A 36 -3.38 26.48 -0.53
CA GLY A 36 -2.66 26.10 -1.74
C GLY A 36 -2.21 24.64 -1.72
N ARG A 37 -2.21 24.00 -2.89
CA ARG A 37 -2.01 22.55 -3.03
C ARG A 37 -0.61 22.08 -2.62
N GLU A 38 0.41 22.88 -2.88
CA GLU A 38 1.81 22.51 -2.58
C GLU A 38 2.05 22.24 -1.09
N LYS A 39 1.40 22.98 -0.20
CA LYS A 39 1.51 22.76 1.26
C LYS A 39 0.89 21.44 1.66
N ILE A 40 -0.27 21.10 1.10
CA ILE A 40 -0.95 19.83 1.34
C ILE A 40 -0.07 18.68 0.83
N ASP A 41 0.43 18.75 -0.40
CA ASP A 41 1.27 17.70 -0.96
C ASP A 41 2.53 17.45 -0.11
N ARG A 42 3.12 18.52 0.45
CA ARG A 42 4.28 18.40 1.35
C ARG A 42 3.93 17.73 2.67
N VAL A 43 2.79 18.10 3.28
CA VAL A 43 2.31 17.47 4.52
C VAL A 43 1.93 16.02 4.29
N MET A 44 1.21 15.74 3.20
CA MET A 44 0.79 14.39 2.82
C MET A 44 2.00 13.49 2.56
N LYS A 45 3.06 13.98 1.91
CA LYS A 45 4.31 13.22 1.78
C LYS A 45 4.92 12.82 3.13
N LYS A 46 4.89 13.71 4.12
CA LYS A 46 5.38 13.40 5.49
C LYS A 46 4.51 12.38 6.18
N ILE A 47 3.18 12.56 6.13
CA ILE A 47 2.21 11.61 6.70
C ILE A 47 2.37 10.24 6.03
N GLY A 48 2.50 10.21 4.70
CA GLY A 48 2.73 8.99 3.93
C GLY A 48 4.00 8.26 4.36
N LEU A 49 5.10 8.97 4.64
CA LEU A 49 6.32 8.36 5.18
C LEU A 49 6.13 7.79 6.59
N ILE A 50 5.40 8.48 7.47
CA ILE A 50 5.09 7.97 8.81
C ILE A 50 4.24 6.70 8.70
N LEU A 51 3.20 6.71 7.86
CA LEU A 51 2.37 5.54 7.62
C LEU A 51 3.20 4.37 7.08
N LEU A 52 4.07 4.67 6.13
CA LEU A 52 4.95 3.69 5.50
C LEU A 52 5.85 3.00 6.53
N TYR A 53 6.52 3.74 7.42
CA TYR A 53 7.50 3.13 8.34
C TYR A 53 6.93 2.61 9.66
N PHE A 54 5.82 3.17 10.16
CA PHE A 54 5.32 2.80 11.49
C PHE A 54 4.03 2.00 11.46
N PHE A 55 3.17 2.27 10.48
CA PHE A 55 1.82 1.71 10.47
C PHE A 55 1.72 0.46 9.57
N VAL A 56 2.23 0.55 8.33
CA VAL A 56 2.19 -0.56 7.36
C VAL A 56 2.92 -1.82 7.86
N PRO A 57 4.13 -1.75 8.44
CA PRO A 57 4.84 -2.96 8.89
C PRO A 57 4.15 -3.63 10.08
N LEU A 58 3.62 -2.84 11.02
CA LEU A 58 2.87 -3.36 12.16
C LEU A 58 1.51 -3.95 11.74
N LEU A 59 0.86 -3.36 10.74
CA LEU A 59 -0.34 -3.93 10.14
C LEU A 59 -0.04 -5.29 9.50
N LEU A 60 1.00 -5.39 8.67
CA LEU A 60 1.40 -6.67 8.07
C LEU A 60 1.78 -7.68 9.14
N PHE A 61 2.59 -7.30 10.13
CA PHE A 61 2.96 -8.17 11.24
C PHE A 61 1.73 -8.77 11.93
N ARG A 62 0.76 -7.92 12.33
CA ARG A 62 -0.50 -8.37 12.94
C ARG A 62 -1.24 -9.36 12.07
N ILE A 63 -1.32 -9.06 10.77
CA ILE A 63 -2.03 -9.88 9.80
C ILE A 63 -1.37 -11.26 9.69
N PHE A 64 -0.06 -11.33 9.49
CA PHE A 64 0.67 -12.59 9.34
C PHE A 64 0.70 -13.41 10.64
N LEU A 65 0.70 -12.76 11.80
CA LEU A 65 0.65 -13.44 13.10
C LEU A 65 -0.69 -14.14 13.36
N LYS A 66 -1.72 -13.87 12.54
CA LYS A 66 -3.04 -14.52 12.61
C LYS A 66 -3.23 -15.60 11.54
N VAL A 67 -2.25 -15.82 10.67
CA VAL A 67 -2.37 -16.71 9.52
C VAL A 67 -1.53 -17.95 9.74
N ASP A 68 -2.19 -19.09 9.92
CA ASP A 68 -1.56 -20.40 9.82
C ASP A 68 -1.19 -20.69 8.36
N PHE A 69 0.11 -20.73 8.06
CA PHE A 69 0.62 -21.06 6.73
C PHE A 69 0.64 -22.57 6.51
N GLY A 70 -0.49 -23.10 6.05
CA GLY A 70 -0.60 -24.46 5.53
C GLY A 70 -0.33 -24.58 4.02
N THR A 71 -0.57 -25.77 3.49
CA THR A 71 -0.37 -26.10 2.06
C THR A 71 -1.30 -25.32 1.14
N GLU A 72 -2.56 -25.10 1.54
CA GLU A 72 -3.53 -24.32 0.76
C GLU A 72 -3.15 -22.84 0.68
N GLN A 73 -2.69 -22.26 1.79
CA GLN A 73 -2.22 -20.87 1.84
C GLN A 73 -0.98 -20.70 0.96
N PHE A 74 -0.07 -21.67 0.96
CA PHE A 74 1.10 -21.65 0.08
C PHE A 74 0.72 -21.74 -1.40
N ALA A 75 -0.22 -22.62 -1.75
CA ALA A 75 -0.76 -22.69 -3.12
C ALA A 75 -1.42 -21.35 -3.52
N PHE A 76 -2.19 -20.75 -2.63
CA PHE A 76 -2.81 -19.44 -2.85
C PHE A 76 -1.78 -18.33 -3.06
N VAL A 77 -0.67 -18.33 -2.29
CA VAL A 77 0.45 -17.39 -2.46
C VAL A 77 1.04 -17.51 -3.88
N ILE A 78 1.28 -18.73 -4.35
CA ILE A 78 1.86 -18.97 -5.68
C ILE A 78 0.92 -18.44 -6.77
N VAL A 79 -0.34 -18.88 -6.74
CA VAL A 79 -1.36 -18.47 -7.73
C VAL A 79 -1.52 -16.96 -7.75
N THR A 80 -1.64 -16.34 -6.57
CA THR A 80 -1.76 -14.89 -6.43
C THR A 80 -0.54 -14.16 -6.99
N SER A 81 0.67 -14.66 -6.74
CA SER A 81 1.91 -14.08 -7.25
C SER A 81 1.95 -14.11 -8.79
N ILE A 82 1.53 -15.22 -9.40
CA ILE A 82 1.44 -15.35 -10.86
C ILE A 82 0.44 -14.35 -11.43
N ILE A 83 -0.74 -14.23 -10.82
CA ILE A 83 -1.78 -13.28 -11.24
C ILE A 83 -1.28 -11.84 -11.14
N LEU A 84 -0.60 -11.49 -10.04
CA LEU A 84 -0.04 -10.15 -9.86
C LEU A 84 1.00 -9.82 -10.93
N ILE A 85 1.91 -10.75 -11.25
CA ILE A 85 2.88 -10.57 -12.34
C ILE A 85 2.15 -10.31 -13.66
N PHE A 86 1.15 -11.14 -13.98
CA PHE A 86 0.39 -11.00 -15.22
C PHE A 86 -0.35 -9.65 -15.31
N MET A 87 -0.97 -9.22 -14.20
CA MET A 87 -1.64 -7.92 -14.10
C MET A 87 -0.67 -6.75 -14.36
N TYR A 88 0.55 -6.78 -13.79
CA TYR A 88 1.55 -5.74 -14.04
C TYR A 88 2.09 -5.76 -15.48
N ILE A 89 2.23 -6.94 -16.09
CA ILE A 89 2.59 -7.07 -17.52
C ILE A 89 1.51 -6.44 -18.39
N LEU A 90 0.23 -6.79 -18.16
CA LEU A 90 -0.89 -6.21 -18.89
C LEU A 90 -0.95 -4.69 -18.74
N ALA A 91 -0.77 -4.19 -17.51
CA ALA A 91 -0.73 -2.76 -17.23
C ALA A 91 0.38 -2.04 -18.01
N TYR A 92 1.57 -2.64 -18.08
CA TYR A 92 2.69 -2.11 -18.85
C TYR A 92 2.39 -2.08 -20.35
N VAL A 93 1.89 -3.18 -20.91
CA VAL A 93 1.55 -3.27 -22.34
C VAL A 93 0.46 -2.26 -22.70
N PHE A 94 -0.59 -2.18 -21.88
CA PHE A 94 -1.67 -1.20 -22.03
C PHE A 94 -1.14 0.23 -21.99
N ALA A 95 -0.30 0.57 -21.01
CA ALA A 95 0.27 1.89 -20.86
C ALA A 95 1.13 2.27 -22.08
N LYS A 96 1.94 1.33 -22.58
CA LYS A 96 2.77 1.54 -23.77
C LYS A 96 1.92 1.80 -25.01
N TYR A 97 0.92 0.94 -25.26
CA TYR A 97 0.00 1.08 -26.39
C TYR A 97 -0.74 2.42 -26.36
N LYS A 98 -1.29 2.81 -25.20
CA LYS A 98 -2.00 4.08 -25.04
C LYS A 98 -1.09 5.29 -25.22
N ALA A 99 0.12 5.26 -24.66
CA ALA A 99 1.06 6.37 -24.83
C ALA A 99 1.50 6.57 -26.29
N GLU A 100 1.62 5.47 -27.06
CA GLU A 100 1.89 5.53 -28.50
C GLU A 100 0.69 6.09 -29.26
N LYS A 101 -0.52 5.62 -28.95
CA LYS A 101 -1.76 6.12 -29.55
C LYS A 101 -1.99 7.61 -29.31
N TYR A 102 -1.58 8.13 -28.14
CA TYR A 102 -1.70 9.54 -27.80
C TYR A 102 -0.56 10.42 -28.33
N GLY A 103 0.43 9.84 -29.03
CA GLY A 103 1.54 10.60 -29.58
C GLY A 103 2.39 11.32 -28.53
N LEU A 104 2.44 10.78 -27.29
CA LEU A 104 3.13 11.45 -26.18
C LEU A 104 4.63 11.58 -26.46
N LYS A 105 5.20 12.74 -26.11
CA LYS A 105 6.64 12.96 -26.12
C LYS A 105 7.33 11.96 -25.18
N LYS A 106 8.61 11.70 -25.42
CA LYS A 106 9.36 10.63 -24.74
C LYS A 106 9.36 10.75 -23.20
N SER A 107 9.48 11.97 -22.66
CA SER A 107 9.38 12.24 -21.21
C SER A 107 8.00 11.91 -20.66
N ASP A 108 6.96 12.39 -21.35
CA ASP A 108 5.57 12.31 -20.89
C ASP A 108 5.06 10.88 -21.02
N LYS A 109 5.51 10.15 -22.05
CA LYS A 109 5.27 8.71 -22.22
C LYS A 109 5.82 7.91 -21.04
N GLN A 110 7.03 8.22 -20.57
CA GLN A 110 7.61 7.54 -19.41
C GLN A 110 6.85 7.88 -18.13
N LEU A 111 6.53 9.16 -17.91
CA LEU A 111 5.73 9.58 -16.76
C LEU A 111 4.36 8.90 -16.74
N PHE A 112 3.70 8.80 -17.89
CA PHE A 112 2.41 8.13 -18.06
C PHE A 112 2.50 6.63 -17.71
N ILE A 113 3.51 5.92 -18.21
CA ILE A 113 3.72 4.50 -17.90
C ILE A 113 3.99 4.31 -16.40
N LYS A 114 4.87 5.13 -15.80
CA LYS A 114 5.16 5.08 -14.35
C LYS A 114 3.88 5.32 -13.53
N THR A 115 3.02 6.23 -13.98
CA THR A 115 1.73 6.54 -13.32
C THR A 115 0.75 5.38 -13.40
N ILE A 116 0.59 4.73 -14.55
CA ILE A 116 -0.31 3.57 -14.68
C ILE A 116 0.16 2.40 -13.81
N LEU A 117 1.46 2.09 -13.83
CA LEU A 117 2.01 1.00 -13.04
C LEU A 117 1.83 1.23 -11.52
N THR A 118 2.07 2.46 -11.06
CA THR A 118 1.87 2.81 -9.64
C THR A 118 0.40 2.82 -9.25
N ASN A 119 -0.49 3.29 -10.13
CA ASN A 119 -1.94 3.28 -9.88
C ASN A 119 -2.51 1.85 -9.82
N GLN A 120 -2.00 0.92 -10.62
CA GLN A 120 -2.43 -0.49 -10.53
C GLN A 120 -2.19 -1.06 -9.13
N GLY A 121 -1.00 -0.89 -8.58
CA GLY A 121 -0.73 -1.35 -7.22
C GLY A 121 -1.63 -0.65 -6.17
N ARG A 122 -1.87 0.66 -6.29
CA ARG A 122 -2.79 1.37 -5.39
C ARG A 122 -4.21 0.81 -5.43
N SER A 123 -4.73 0.52 -6.63
CA SER A 123 -6.05 -0.08 -6.81
C SER A 123 -6.12 -1.50 -6.26
N SER A 124 -5.08 -2.32 -6.46
CA SER A 124 -5.03 -3.67 -5.87
C SER A 124 -4.98 -3.63 -4.35
N ALA A 125 -4.20 -2.72 -3.76
CA ALA A 125 -4.14 -2.56 -2.31
C ALA A 125 -5.50 -2.13 -1.74
N PHE A 126 -6.23 -1.28 -2.47
CA PHE A 126 -7.60 -0.88 -2.12
C PHE A 126 -8.57 -2.07 -2.11
N ILE A 127 -8.61 -2.85 -3.20
CA ILE A 127 -9.48 -4.04 -3.28
C ILE A 127 -9.11 -5.03 -2.17
N GLY A 128 -7.83 -5.29 -1.95
CA GLY A 128 -7.37 -6.14 -0.85
C GLY A 128 -7.88 -5.64 0.50
N GLY A 129 -7.74 -4.36 0.79
CA GLY A 129 -8.23 -3.74 2.02
C GLY A 129 -9.75 -3.88 2.21
N ALA A 130 -10.51 -3.78 1.13
CA ALA A 130 -11.96 -4.04 1.16
C ALA A 130 -12.27 -5.52 1.42
N LEU A 131 -11.49 -6.46 0.86
CA LEU A 131 -11.67 -7.91 1.09
C LEU A 131 -11.35 -8.31 2.54
N LEU A 132 -10.41 -7.65 3.21
CA LEU A 132 -10.14 -7.85 4.65
C LEU A 132 -11.36 -7.55 5.54
N ALA A 133 -12.33 -6.78 5.05
CA ALA A 133 -13.57 -6.54 5.76
C ALA A 133 -14.46 -7.78 5.91
N ILE A 134 -14.26 -8.75 5.02
CA ILE A 134 -15.11 -9.93 4.91
C ILE A 134 -14.42 -11.02 5.72
N LYS A 135 -14.98 -11.35 6.89
CA LYS A 135 -14.41 -12.32 7.84
C LYS A 135 -14.10 -13.67 7.17
N ALA A 136 -14.95 -14.12 6.23
CA ALA A 136 -14.73 -15.36 5.48
C ALA A 136 -13.48 -15.33 4.58
N TRP A 137 -13.01 -14.15 4.20
CA TRP A 137 -11.87 -13.94 3.30
C TRP A 137 -10.69 -13.28 4.00
N GLU A 138 -10.72 -13.15 5.33
CA GLU A 138 -9.68 -12.45 6.11
C GLU A 138 -8.27 -13.00 5.80
N VAL A 139 -8.11 -14.32 5.77
CA VAL A 139 -6.82 -14.99 5.51
C VAL A 139 -6.37 -14.86 4.05
N PRO A 140 -7.19 -15.18 3.02
CA PRO A 140 -6.81 -14.92 1.62
C PRO A 140 -6.54 -13.43 1.34
N ALA A 141 -7.35 -12.52 1.88
CA ALA A 141 -7.19 -11.08 1.69
C ALA A 141 -5.92 -10.55 2.35
N ALA A 142 -5.60 -11.05 3.54
CA ALA A 142 -4.35 -10.81 4.24
C ALA A 142 -3.13 -11.18 3.39
N ILE A 143 -3.11 -12.41 2.86
CA ILE A 143 -2.04 -12.90 1.99
C ILE A 143 -1.95 -12.05 0.73
N PHE A 144 -3.09 -11.74 0.11
CA PHE A 144 -3.15 -10.90 -1.09
C PHE A 144 -2.59 -9.49 -0.86
N ILE A 145 -3.03 -8.80 0.19
CA ILE A 145 -2.51 -7.45 0.54
C ILE A 145 -1.02 -7.50 0.80
N ALA A 146 -0.54 -8.53 1.48
CA ALA A 146 0.87 -8.67 1.75
C ALA A 146 1.70 -8.80 0.48
N LEU A 147 1.27 -9.65 -0.45
CA LEU A 147 1.93 -9.83 -1.75
C LEU A 147 1.86 -8.55 -2.59
N VAL A 148 0.71 -7.86 -2.58
CA VAL A 148 0.57 -6.54 -3.22
C VAL A 148 1.47 -5.50 -2.56
N GLY A 149 1.60 -5.50 -1.24
CA GLY A 149 2.48 -4.63 -0.48
C GLY A 149 3.95 -4.86 -0.83
N ILE A 150 4.38 -6.12 -0.91
CA ILE A 150 5.72 -6.50 -1.39
C ILE A 150 5.90 -6.03 -2.84
N ALA A 151 4.93 -6.28 -3.73
CA ALA A 151 4.97 -5.78 -5.11
C ALA A 151 5.14 -4.25 -5.19
N LEU A 152 4.32 -3.52 -4.45
CA LEU A 152 4.29 -2.05 -4.42
C LEU A 152 5.51 -1.41 -3.79
N PHE A 153 6.07 -2.03 -2.75
CA PHE A 153 7.13 -1.41 -1.95
C PHE A 153 8.51 -1.98 -2.25
N PHE A 154 8.62 -3.18 -2.80
CA PHE A 154 9.89 -3.75 -3.26
C PHE A 154 10.06 -3.65 -4.77
N PHE A 155 9.14 -4.23 -5.54
CA PHE A 155 9.30 -4.38 -6.98
C PHE A 155 9.07 -3.08 -7.75
N VAL A 156 8.00 -2.33 -7.46
CA VAL A 156 7.71 -1.07 -8.16
C VAL A 156 8.84 -0.04 -7.98
N PRO A 157 9.37 0.24 -6.77
CA PRO A 157 10.49 1.17 -6.61
C PRO A 157 11.76 0.70 -7.31
N PHE A 158 11.99 -0.62 -7.37
CA PHE A 158 13.11 -1.18 -8.12
C PHE A 158 12.96 -0.95 -9.63
N ILE A 159 11.78 -1.25 -10.20
CA ILE A 159 11.47 -1.00 -11.62
C ILE A 159 11.60 0.49 -11.94
N LEU A 160 11.02 1.36 -11.10
CA LEU A 160 11.11 2.81 -11.27
C LEU A 160 12.55 3.31 -11.20
N SER A 161 13.35 2.80 -10.25
CA SER A 161 14.78 3.15 -10.15
C SER A 161 15.57 2.68 -11.37
N TYR A 162 15.26 1.51 -11.93
CA TYR A 162 15.91 1.01 -13.15
C TYR A 162 15.53 1.85 -14.37
N MET A 163 14.24 2.17 -14.52
CA MET A 163 13.75 3.05 -15.58
C MET A 163 14.40 4.44 -15.50
N HIS A 164 14.58 4.97 -14.29
CA HIS A 164 15.21 6.27 -14.07
C HIS A 164 16.73 6.25 -14.32
N LYS A 165 17.46 5.20 -13.90
CA LYS A 165 18.89 5.04 -14.21
C LYS A 165 19.16 4.98 -15.73
N LYS A 166 18.26 4.37 -16.49
CA LYS A 166 18.32 4.33 -17.96
C LYS A 166 18.12 5.72 -18.59
N GLU A 167 17.47 6.65 -17.89
CA GLU A 167 17.31 8.05 -18.32
C GLU A 167 18.58 8.87 -18.01
N THR A 168 19.16 8.72 -16.81
CA THR A 168 20.34 9.50 -16.36
C THR A 168 21.63 9.16 -17.08
N HIS A 169 21.79 7.97 -17.68
CA HIS A 169 22.94 7.69 -18.56
C HIS A 169 23.00 8.58 -19.82
N LYS A 170 22.02 9.48 -20.01
CA LYS A 170 21.98 10.46 -21.12
C LYS A 170 22.07 11.94 -20.68
N SER A 171 22.20 12.25 -19.40
CA SER A 171 22.43 13.62 -18.91
C SER A 171 23.35 13.59 -17.69
N ASP A 172 24.44 14.37 -17.71
CA ASP A 172 25.53 14.43 -16.71
C ASP A 172 25.13 14.89 -15.29
N GLU A 173 23.85 14.87 -14.93
CA GLU A 173 23.39 15.22 -13.59
C GLU A 173 23.27 13.97 -12.70
N HIS A 174 24.12 13.91 -11.67
CA HIS A 174 24.06 12.93 -10.59
C HIS A 174 22.79 13.12 -9.74
N ILE A 175 21.64 12.69 -10.25
CA ILE A 175 20.37 12.70 -9.51
C ILE A 175 20.22 11.35 -8.77
N ILE A 176 20.13 11.41 -7.45
CA ILE A 176 19.90 10.23 -6.60
C ILE A 176 18.48 9.71 -6.87
N ALA A 177 18.38 8.66 -7.69
CA ALA A 177 17.13 8.06 -8.17
C ALA A 177 16.11 7.64 -7.09
N LEU A 178 16.59 7.38 -5.87
CA LEU A 178 15.75 7.02 -4.72
C LEU A 178 16.55 7.33 -3.43
N PRO A 179 15.99 8.08 -2.47
CA PRO A 179 16.61 8.30 -1.16
C PRO A 179 16.95 6.98 -0.47
N TRP A 180 18.07 6.95 0.25
CA TRP A 180 18.62 5.71 0.83
C TRP A 180 17.62 4.99 1.74
N TYR A 181 16.84 5.74 2.53
CA TYR A 181 15.87 5.19 3.45
C TYR A 181 14.81 4.36 2.71
N LEU A 182 14.30 4.84 1.56
CA LEU A 182 13.33 4.10 0.74
C LEU A 182 13.91 2.84 0.09
N ARG A 183 15.24 2.73 -0.03
CA ARG A 183 15.89 1.49 -0.49
C ARG A 183 15.98 0.43 0.60
N LEU A 184 16.05 0.85 1.86
CA LEU A 184 16.07 -0.04 3.02
C LEU A 184 14.65 -0.50 3.41
N TYR A 185 13.65 0.32 3.12
CA TYR A 185 12.25 0.05 3.47
C TYR A 185 11.74 -1.35 3.09
N PRO A 186 12.03 -1.93 1.91
CA PRO A 186 11.49 -3.24 1.58
C PRO A 186 12.06 -4.36 2.45
N TRP A 187 13.36 -4.28 2.78
CA TRP A 187 14.02 -5.22 3.69
C TRP A 187 13.47 -5.08 5.11
N TYR A 188 13.25 -3.84 5.52
CA TYR A 188 12.58 -3.54 6.77
C TYR A 188 11.15 -4.09 6.81
N LEU A 189 10.37 -3.96 5.74
CA LEU A 189 9.02 -4.52 5.67
C LEU A 189 9.03 -6.06 5.71
N LEU A 190 9.97 -6.68 5.00
CA LEU A 190 10.11 -8.14 4.94
C LEU A 190 10.49 -8.73 6.31
N SER A 191 11.29 -8.03 7.11
CA SER A 191 11.67 -8.53 8.45
C SER A 191 10.47 -8.69 9.37
N PHE A 192 9.44 -7.83 9.28
CA PHE A 192 8.20 -8.00 10.04
C PHE A 192 7.40 -9.21 9.58
N VAL A 193 7.35 -9.47 8.27
CA VAL A 193 6.67 -10.66 7.74
C VAL A 193 7.38 -11.93 8.22
N ILE A 194 8.71 -11.98 8.11
CA ILE A 194 9.52 -13.11 8.59
C ILE A 194 9.33 -13.30 10.09
N ALA A 195 9.41 -12.22 10.88
CA ALA A 195 9.20 -12.29 12.33
C ALA A 195 7.81 -12.84 12.69
N ALA A 196 6.75 -12.41 12.00
CA ALA A 196 5.40 -12.92 12.24
C ALA A 196 5.28 -14.41 11.92
N ILE A 197 5.84 -14.86 10.78
CA ILE A 197 5.82 -16.28 10.38
C ILE A 197 6.62 -17.14 11.37
N VAL A 198 7.79 -16.67 11.82
CA VAL A 198 8.64 -17.40 12.78
C VAL A 198 8.00 -17.45 14.17
N LEU A 199 7.38 -16.36 14.63
CA LEU A 199 6.72 -16.32 15.94
C LEU A 199 5.46 -17.19 15.97
N HIS A 200 4.67 -17.17 14.91
CA HIS A 200 3.42 -17.93 14.85
C HIS A 200 3.66 -19.42 14.53
N GLY A 201 4.52 -19.72 13.54
CA GLY A 201 4.78 -21.09 13.08
C GLY A 201 5.59 -21.92 14.09
N PRO A 202 6.94 -21.83 14.08
CA PRO A 202 7.77 -22.67 14.95
C PRO A 202 7.67 -22.35 16.46
N MET A 203 7.32 -21.12 16.85
CA MET A 203 7.21 -20.75 18.27
C MET A 203 5.79 -20.84 18.84
N GLY A 204 4.77 -21.05 18.01
CA GLY A 204 3.38 -21.21 18.46
C GLY A 204 2.81 -20.02 19.22
N VAL A 205 3.37 -18.81 19.04
CA VAL A 205 2.91 -17.60 19.74
C VAL A 205 1.58 -17.18 19.15
N ASN A 206 0.51 -17.56 19.84
CA ASN A 206 -0.85 -17.08 19.57
C ASN A 206 -1.14 -15.87 20.46
N VAL A 207 -1.16 -14.68 19.85
CA VAL A 207 -1.54 -13.46 20.58
C VAL A 207 -3.03 -13.50 20.85
N ASN A 208 -3.40 -13.52 22.13
CA ASN A 208 -4.80 -13.38 22.55
C ASN A 208 -5.23 -11.92 22.35
N TRP A 209 -5.74 -11.62 21.17
CA TRP A 209 -6.17 -10.27 20.78
C TRP A 209 -7.33 -9.70 21.62
N GLY A 210 -7.97 -10.52 22.46
CA GLY A 210 -9.06 -10.09 23.35
C GLY A 210 -8.61 -9.42 24.64
N ASN A 211 -7.31 -9.44 24.96
CA ASN A 211 -6.78 -8.70 26.11
C ASN A 211 -6.63 -7.19 25.78
N SER A 212 -6.50 -6.38 26.84
CA SER A 212 -6.38 -4.92 26.74
C SER A 212 -5.29 -4.46 25.77
N GLU A 213 -4.13 -5.13 25.79
CA GLU A 213 -2.97 -4.83 24.95
C GLU A 213 -3.22 -5.18 23.48
N GLY A 214 -3.87 -6.33 23.23
CA GLY A 214 -4.26 -6.80 21.90
C GLY A 214 -5.31 -5.91 21.24
N VAL A 215 -6.27 -5.38 22.01
CA VAL A 215 -7.24 -4.39 21.50
C VAL A 215 -6.54 -3.09 21.11
N VAL A 216 -5.63 -2.58 21.94
CA VAL A 216 -4.87 -1.35 21.62
C VAL A 216 -4.00 -1.54 20.39
N PHE A 217 -3.29 -2.67 20.28
CA PHE A 217 -2.48 -2.96 19.09
C PHE A 217 -3.34 -3.13 17.83
N THR A 218 -4.49 -3.79 17.94
CA THR A 218 -5.44 -3.96 16.84
C THR A 218 -5.99 -2.61 16.40
N PHE A 219 -6.34 -1.73 17.33
CA PHE A 219 -6.81 -0.39 17.04
C PHE A 219 -5.72 0.43 16.32
N TYR A 220 -4.51 0.46 16.88
CA TYR A 220 -3.38 1.20 16.31
C TYR A 220 -3.07 0.78 14.86
N THR A 221 -3.00 -0.52 14.62
CA THR A 221 -2.74 -1.06 13.28
C THR A 221 -3.93 -0.89 12.34
N ALA A 222 -5.17 -0.87 12.84
CA ALA A 222 -6.36 -0.59 12.03
C ALA A 222 -6.37 0.84 11.49
N LEU A 223 -5.87 1.84 12.25
CA LEU A 223 -5.77 3.24 11.79
C LEU A 223 -4.98 3.41 10.48
N THR A 224 -4.08 2.47 10.16
CA THR A 224 -3.36 2.43 8.89
C THR A 224 -4.31 2.43 7.69
N ILE A 225 -5.44 1.74 7.79
CA ILE A 225 -6.39 1.56 6.69
C ILE A 225 -7.07 2.89 6.34
N PRO A 226 -7.82 3.57 7.24
CA PRO A 226 -8.43 4.85 6.92
C PRO A 226 -7.38 5.93 6.62
N ALA A 227 -6.20 5.90 7.23
CA ALA A 227 -5.14 6.86 6.92
C ALA A 227 -4.57 6.66 5.49
N ALA A 228 -4.39 5.41 5.05
CA ALA A 228 -4.00 5.09 3.68
C ALA A 228 -5.10 5.47 2.68
N LEU A 229 -6.37 5.20 3.00
CA LEU A 229 -7.51 5.56 2.16
C LEU A 229 -7.73 7.08 2.07
N TYR A 230 -7.57 7.79 3.19
CA TYR A 230 -7.53 9.24 3.22
C TYR A 230 -6.39 9.77 2.34
N TYR A 231 -5.19 9.19 2.44
CA TYR A 231 -4.05 9.54 1.59
C TYR A 231 -4.34 9.32 0.10
N VAL A 232 -5.00 8.22 -0.26
CA VAL A 232 -5.45 7.96 -1.64
C VAL A 232 -6.45 9.03 -2.08
N GLY A 233 -7.50 9.30 -1.29
CA GLY A 233 -8.51 10.31 -1.59
C GLY A 233 -7.93 11.72 -1.73
N ALA A 234 -6.98 12.08 -0.87
CA ALA A 234 -6.26 13.35 -0.93
C ALA A 234 -5.38 13.48 -2.19
N GLY A 235 -4.94 12.36 -2.77
CA GLY A 235 -4.18 12.33 -4.01
C GLY A 235 -5.03 12.54 -5.27
N ILE A 236 -6.34 12.30 -5.22
CA ILE A 236 -7.23 12.44 -6.39
C ILE A 236 -7.42 13.92 -6.72
N HIS A 237 -7.20 14.28 -7.99
CA HIS A 237 -7.48 15.65 -8.44
C HIS A 237 -8.88 15.72 -9.05
N PRO A 238 -9.70 16.75 -8.75
CA PRO A 238 -11.03 16.89 -9.33
C PRO A 238 -11.05 16.99 -10.87
N ARG A 239 -9.91 17.30 -11.49
CA ARG A 239 -9.73 17.35 -12.94
C ARG A 239 -9.30 16.00 -13.55
N ASP A 240 -9.00 15.01 -12.73
CA ASP A 240 -8.64 13.65 -13.15
C ASP A 240 -9.89 12.73 -13.24
N LEU A 241 -11.05 13.21 -12.77
CA LEU A 241 -12.38 12.59 -12.87
C LEU A 241 -13.15 13.21 -14.05
#